data_AF-A0A2V9KTJ4-F1
#
_entry.id   AF-A0A2V9KTJ4-F1
#
_cell.length_a   1.000
_cell.length_b   1.000
_cell.length_c   1.000
_cell.angle_alpha   90.00
_cell.angle_beta   90.00
_cell.angle_gamma   90.00
#
_symmetry.space_group_name_H-M   'P 1'
#
loop_
_entity.id
_entity.type
_entity.pdbx_description
1 polymer ?
#
loop_
_entity_poly.entity_id
_entity_poly.type
_entity_poly.pdbx_seq_one_letter_code
_entity_poly.pdbx_strand_id
1 'polypeptide(L)'
;MAKPERSRAALQETRVVGGLQRERRKTAQKFLAEEAPKIRQARGIERNFELQITALDAPFVGIIDLVGQVKDRLTVIDFKAAGSDCEDDEAALSDQLMAYALAEPEAQ
;
A
#
# COMPACT_ATOMS: atom_id res chain seq x y z
N MET A 1 1.59 48.36 5.53
CA MET A 1 1.21 47.83 4.20
C MET A 1 1.88 46.48 4.00
N ALA A 2 1.15 45.37 4.09
CA ALA A 2 1.69 44.03 3.87
C ALA A 2 1.85 43.78 2.35
N LYS A 3 3.03 43.29 1.94
CA LYS A 3 3.41 43.08 0.54
C LYS A 3 2.49 42.03 -0.15
N PRO A 4 2.05 42.25 -1.41
CA PRO A 4 1.07 41.42 -2.11
C PRO A 4 1.53 39.97 -2.43
N GLU A 5 2.83 39.68 -2.33
CA GLU A 5 3.39 38.37 -2.69
C GLU A 5 3.06 37.26 -1.69
N ARG A 6 2.92 37.58 -0.39
CA ARG A 6 2.54 36.58 0.63
C ARG A 6 1.11 36.04 0.45
N SER A 7 0.22 36.85 -0.12
CA SER A 7 -1.18 36.46 -0.37
C SER A 7 -1.30 35.45 -1.52
N ARG A 8 -0.48 35.59 -2.57
CA ARG A 8 -0.45 34.64 -3.69
C ARG A 8 0.10 33.27 -3.29
N ALA A 9 1.19 33.23 -2.51
CA ALA A 9 1.78 31.97 -2.06
C ALA A 9 0.81 31.16 -1.17
N ALA A 10 0.13 31.81 -0.22
CA ALA A 10 -0.84 31.15 0.65
C ALA A 10 -2.07 30.62 -0.11
N LEU A 11 -2.55 31.36 -1.12
CA LEU A 11 -3.64 30.90 -2.00
C LEU A 11 -3.21 29.71 -2.86
N GLN A 12 -1.96 29.67 -3.30
CA GLN A 12 -1.41 28.59 -4.12
C GLN A 12 -1.18 27.32 -3.29
N GLU A 13 -0.63 27.42 -2.09
CA GLU A 13 -0.51 26.31 -1.15
C GLU A 13 -1.88 25.74 -0.74
N THR A 14 -2.85 26.60 -0.41
CA THR A 14 -4.21 26.16 -0.08
C THR A 14 -4.86 25.41 -1.25
N ARG A 15 -4.61 25.85 -2.49
CA ARG A 15 -5.13 25.20 -3.70
C ARG A 15 -4.47 23.85 -3.97
N VAL A 16 -3.17 23.72 -3.69
CA VAL A 16 -2.40 22.47 -3.80
C VAL A 16 -2.85 21.45 -2.74
N VAL A 17 -2.95 21.87 -1.47
CA VAL A 17 -3.40 21.00 -0.36
C VAL A 17 -4.85 20.54 -0.60
N GLY A 18 -5.73 21.45 -1.01
CA GLY A 18 -7.11 21.11 -1.37
C GLY A 18 -7.22 20.25 -2.64
N GLY A 19 -6.23 20.27 -3.53
CA GLY A 19 -6.11 19.34 -4.66
C GLY A 19 -5.70 17.94 -4.20
N LEU A 20 -4.68 17.84 -3.37
CA LEU A 20 -4.17 16.57 -2.84
C LEU A 20 -5.22 15.82 -1.99
N GLN A 21 -6.00 16.54 -1.18
CA GLN A 21 -7.09 15.95 -0.40
C GLN A 21 -8.20 15.38 -1.29
N ARG A 22 -8.48 16.01 -2.44
CA ARG A 22 -9.45 15.53 -3.42
C ARG A 22 -8.98 14.26 -4.10
N GLU A 23 -7.71 14.21 -4.53
CA GLU A 23 -7.14 13.00 -5.15
C GLU A 23 -7.12 11.82 -4.17
N ARG A 24 -6.69 12.03 -2.91
CA ARG A 24 -6.73 10.98 -1.88
C ARG A 24 -8.14 10.44 -1.66
N ARG A 25 -9.14 11.33 -1.58
CA ARG A 25 -10.53 10.93 -1.40
C ARG A 25 -11.05 10.14 -2.61
N LYS A 26 -10.68 10.54 -3.82
CA LYS A 26 -11.04 9.84 -5.06
C LYS A 26 -10.44 8.42 -5.08
N THR A 27 -9.16 8.28 -4.75
CA THR A 27 -8.50 6.97 -4.67
C THR A 27 -9.14 6.09 -3.58
N ALA A 28 -9.43 6.64 -2.40
CA ALA A 28 -10.09 5.91 -1.33
C ALA A 28 -11.50 5.44 -1.73
N GLN A 29 -12.27 6.29 -2.41
CA GLN A 29 -13.60 5.92 -2.92
C GLN A 29 -13.53 4.80 -3.96
N LYS A 30 -12.55 4.85 -4.87
CA LYS A 30 -12.32 3.78 -5.85
C LYS A 30 -11.97 2.46 -5.15
N PHE A 31 -11.04 2.49 -4.19
CA PHE A 31 -10.67 1.33 -3.40
C PHE A 31 -11.87 0.70 -2.69
N LEU A 32 -12.68 1.52 -2.02
CA LEU A 32 -13.86 1.05 -1.30
C LEU A 32 -14.92 0.44 -2.23
N ALA A 33 -15.04 0.94 -3.45
CA ALA A 33 -16.02 0.45 -4.43
C ALA A 33 -15.55 -0.81 -5.16
N GLU A 34 -14.26 -0.91 -5.49
CA GLU A 34 -13.75 -1.93 -6.41
C GLU A 34 -12.93 -3.02 -5.71
N GLU A 35 -12.07 -2.65 -4.76
CA GLU A 35 -11.08 -3.56 -4.18
C GLU A 35 -11.51 -4.11 -2.82
N ALA A 36 -11.99 -3.26 -1.91
CA ALA A 36 -12.42 -3.67 -0.57
C ALA A 36 -13.45 -4.82 -0.59
N PRO A 37 -14.47 -4.85 -1.48
CA PRO A 37 -15.44 -5.94 -1.51
C PRO A 37 -14.85 -7.32 -1.90
N LYS A 38 -13.67 -7.36 -2.52
CA LYS A 38 -12.98 -8.62 -2.86
C LYS A 38 -12.41 -9.31 -1.62
N ILE A 39 -12.17 -8.54 -0.55
CA ILE A 39 -11.61 -8.99 0.73
C ILE A 39 -12.77 -9.40 1.62
N ARG A 40 -13.06 -10.70 1.68
CA ARG A 40 -14.19 -11.23 2.46
C ARG A 40 -13.95 -11.16 3.96
N GLN A 41 -12.70 -11.36 4.37
CA GLN A 41 -12.31 -11.35 5.78
C GLN A 41 -10.85 -10.95 5.95
N ALA A 42 -10.57 -9.96 6.80
CA ALA A 42 -9.22 -9.69 7.28
C ALA A 42 -8.80 -10.74 8.31
N ARG A 43 -7.60 -11.30 8.17
CA ARG A 43 -7.01 -12.28 9.09
C ARG A 43 -5.84 -11.71 9.88
N GLY A 44 -5.11 -10.75 9.32
CA GLY A 44 -4.09 -9.97 10.01
C GLY A 44 -3.85 -8.64 9.31
N ILE A 45 -3.72 -7.55 10.06
CA ILE A 45 -3.49 -6.20 9.55
C ILE A 45 -2.14 -5.75 10.06
N GLU A 46 -1.31 -5.14 9.20
CA GLU A 46 0.05 -4.69 9.52
C GLU A 46 0.84 -5.77 10.27
N ARG A 47 0.90 -6.97 9.67
CA ARG A 47 1.49 -8.14 10.31
C ARG A 47 3.00 -8.10 10.15
N ASN A 48 3.71 -7.93 11.25
CA ASN A 48 5.16 -8.01 11.29
C ASN A 48 5.63 -9.45 11.02
N PHE A 49 6.75 -9.58 10.31
CA PHE A 49 7.48 -10.83 10.19
C PHE A 49 8.98 -10.62 10.34
N GLU A 50 9.66 -11.71 10.66
CA GLU A 50 11.10 -11.78 10.74
C GLU A 50 11.56 -13.07 10.04
N LEU A 51 12.44 -12.93 9.04
CA LEU A 51 13.06 -14.05 8.34
C LEU A 51 14.53 -14.15 8.72
N GLN A 52 14.92 -15.34 9.16
CA GLN A 52 16.31 -15.69 9.43
C GLN A 52 16.97 -16.16 8.13
N ILE A 53 17.55 -15.22 7.38
CA ILE A 53 18.24 -15.49 6.12
C ILE A 53 19.73 -15.64 6.42
N THR A 54 20.27 -16.85 6.24
CA THR A 54 21.67 -17.19 6.60
C THR A 54 22.74 -16.37 5.87
N ALA A 55 22.37 -15.70 4.77
CA ALA A 55 23.24 -14.82 4.00
C ALA A 55 23.28 -13.37 4.53
N LEU A 56 22.47 -13.03 5.54
CA LEU A 56 22.43 -11.72 6.17
C LEU A 56 22.94 -11.82 7.62
N ASP A 57 23.70 -10.81 8.05
CA ASP A 57 24.23 -10.74 9.42
C ASP A 57 23.16 -10.31 10.46
N ALA A 58 21.96 -9.99 10.01
CA ALA A 58 20.82 -9.59 10.83
C ALA A 58 19.51 -10.13 10.25
N PRO A 59 18.45 -10.27 11.08
CA PRO A 59 17.17 -10.75 10.60
C PRO A 59 16.56 -9.81 9.56
N PHE A 60 15.94 -10.37 8.54
CA PHE A 60 15.18 -9.59 7.57
C PHE A 60 13.77 -9.36 8.10
N VAL A 61 13.48 -8.11 8.46
CA VAL A 61 12.22 -7.70 9.10
C VAL A 61 11.37 -6.92 8.12
N GLY A 62 10.07 -7.23 8.07
CA GLY A 62 9.09 -6.52 7.25
C GLY A 62 7.70 -6.53 7.84
N ILE A 63 6.78 -5.85 7.16
CA ILE A 63 5.38 -5.71 7.57
C ILE A 63 4.50 -6.01 6.37
N ILE A 64 3.63 -7.01 6.48
CA ILE A 64 2.60 -7.29 5.50
C ILE A 64 1.40 -6.38 5.78
N ASP A 65 0.96 -5.59 4.81
CA ASP A 65 -0.17 -4.65 4.98
C ASP A 65 -1.44 -5.39 5.43
N LEU A 66 -1.78 -6.49 4.74
CA LEU A 66 -2.96 -7.29 5.04
C LEU A 66 -2.78 -8.75 4.63
N VAL A 67 -3.10 -9.66 5.54
CA VAL A 67 -3.41 -11.06 5.24
C VAL A 67 -4.92 -11.21 5.30
N GLY A 68 -5.55 -11.63 4.20
CA GLY A 68 -7.00 -11.66 4.08
C GLY A 68 -7.52 -12.83 3.24
N GLN A 69 -8.81 -13.11 3.34
CA GLN A 69 -9.48 -14.07 2.50
C GLN A 69 -10.02 -13.37 1.25
N VAL A 70 -9.48 -13.72 0.09
CA VAL A 70 -9.97 -13.28 -1.22
C VAL A 70 -10.54 -14.50 -1.92
N LYS A 71 -11.83 -14.45 -2.28
CA LYS A 71 -12.60 -15.65 -2.66
C LYS A 71 -12.47 -16.73 -1.57
N ASP A 72 -11.95 -17.91 -1.92
CA ASP A 72 -11.78 -19.04 -0.99
C ASP A 72 -10.31 -19.29 -0.64
N ARG A 73 -9.42 -18.32 -0.91
CA ARG A 73 -7.97 -18.42 -0.66
C ARG A 73 -7.53 -17.41 0.38
N LEU A 74 -6.56 -17.83 1.20
CA LEU A 74 -5.79 -16.91 2.04
C LEU A 74 -4.78 -16.21 1.15
N THR A 75 -4.72 -14.89 1.22
CA THR A 75 -3.93 -14.07 0.32
C THR A 75 -3.22 -12.96 1.07
N VAL A 76 -1.96 -12.74 0.72
CA VAL A 76 -1.21 -11.56 1.12
C VAL A 76 -1.56 -10.42 0.17
N ILE A 77 -1.98 -9.29 0.72
CA ILE A 77 -2.40 -8.11 -0.02
C ILE A 77 -1.45 -6.98 0.35
N ASP A 78 -0.78 -6.42 -0.64
CA ASP A 78 0.09 -5.26 -0.54
C ASP A 78 -0.59 -4.07 -1.24
N PHE A 79 -0.87 -3.00 -0.50
CA PHE A 79 -1.61 -1.85 -1.03
C PHE A 79 -0.65 -0.82 -1.61
N LYS A 80 -0.65 -0.68 -2.94
CA LYS A 80 0.07 0.41 -3.62
C LYS A 80 -0.90 1.53 -4.01
N ALA A 81 -0.71 2.74 -3.45
CA ALA A 81 -1.39 3.94 -3.91
C ALA A 81 -0.72 4.41 -5.23
N ALA A 82 -1.43 4.27 -6.35
CA ALA A 82 -0.85 4.33 -7.69
C ALA A 82 -0.01 5.58 -8.01
N GLY A 83 1.15 5.28 -8.63
CA GLY A 83 1.85 6.03 -9.67
C GLY A 83 2.56 5.10 -10.67
N SER A 84 2.43 3.78 -10.54
CA SER A 84 3.01 2.78 -11.44
C SER A 84 1.95 1.74 -11.76
N ASP A 85 1.49 1.74 -13.00
CA ASP A 85 0.95 0.54 -13.62
C ASP A 85 2.12 -0.44 -13.73
N CYS A 86 2.37 -1.20 -12.67
CA CYS A 86 3.26 -2.34 -12.76
C CYS A 86 2.47 -3.40 -13.52
N GLU A 87 2.95 -3.81 -14.69
CA GLU A 87 2.29 -4.88 -15.44
C GLU A 87 2.16 -6.11 -14.53
N ASP A 88 1.05 -6.85 -14.63
CA ASP A 88 0.70 -7.95 -13.72
C ASP A 88 1.84 -8.99 -13.57
N ASP A 89 2.72 -9.11 -14.58
CA ASP A 89 3.87 -10.00 -14.61
C ASP A 89 5.10 -9.49 -13.82
N GLU A 90 5.29 -8.17 -13.68
CA GLU A 90 6.37 -7.58 -12.88
C GLU A 90 6.06 -7.61 -11.38
N ALA A 91 4.79 -7.51 -11.00
CA ALA A 91 4.37 -7.58 -9.61
C ALA A 91 4.69 -8.95 -9.01
N ALA A 92 4.45 -10.04 -9.75
CA ALA A 92 4.73 -11.42 -9.32
C ALA A 92 6.23 -11.74 -9.16
N LEU A 93 7.11 -10.93 -9.77
CA LEU A 93 8.57 -11.06 -9.70
C LEU A 93 9.20 -10.08 -8.70
N SER A 94 8.40 -9.33 -7.93
CA SER A 94 8.92 -8.41 -6.93
C SER A 94 9.55 -9.17 -5.76
N ASP A 95 10.81 -8.83 -5.42
CA ASP A 95 11.53 -9.34 -4.23
C ASP A 95 10.70 -9.20 -2.94
N GLN A 96 9.80 -8.21 -2.89
CA GLN A 96 8.90 -7.99 -1.76
C GLN A 96 7.84 -9.10 -1.63
N LEU A 97 7.26 -9.57 -2.73
CA LEU A 97 6.28 -10.66 -2.69
C LEU A 97 6.96 -11.99 -2.34
N MET A 98 8.20 -12.21 -2.79
CA MET A 98 8.97 -13.38 -2.39
C MET A 98 9.19 -13.40 -0.87
N ALA A 99 9.57 -12.26 -0.28
CA ALA A 99 9.68 -12.15 1.17
C ALA A 99 8.36 -12.44 1.90
N TYR A 100 7.24 -11.95 1.39
CA TYR A 100 5.93 -12.20 1.99
C TYR A 100 5.51 -13.65 1.87
N ALA A 101 5.78 -14.32 0.74
CA ALA A 101 5.52 -15.74 0.56
C ALA A 101 6.35 -16.61 1.51
N LEU A 102 7.59 -16.21 1.82
CA LEU A 102 8.41 -16.88 2.82
C LEU A 102 7.89 -16.65 4.26
N ALA A 103 7.33 -15.46 4.53
CA ALA A 103 6.78 -15.11 5.83
C ALA A 103 5.41 -15.74 6.11
N GLU A 104 4.57 -15.90 5.07
CA GLU A 104 3.23 -16.48 5.15
C GLU A 104 3.04 -17.57 4.08
N PRO A 105 3.67 -18.74 4.24
CA PRO A 105 3.68 -19.79 3.20
C PRO A 105 2.30 -20.41 2.93
N GLU A 106 1.35 -20.30 3.85
CA GLU A 106 -0.03 -20.74 3.66
C GLU A 106 -0.90 -19.76 2.86
N ALA A 107 -0.39 -18.55 2.59
CA ALA A 107 -1.07 -17.52 1.82
C ALA A 107 -0.53 -17.46 0.38
N GLN A 108 -1.42 -17.20 -0.58
CA GLN A 108 -1.13 -17.09 -2.01
C GLN A 108 -1.28 -15.68 -2.53
#